data_AF-I8QMD4-F1
#
_entry.id   AF-I8QMD4-F1
#
_cell.length_a   1.000
_cell.length_b   1.000
_cell.length_c   1.000
_cell.angle_alpha   90.00
_cell.angle_beta   90.00
_cell.angle_gamma   90.00
#
_symmetry.space_group_name_H-M   'P 1'
#
loop_
_entity.id
_entity.type
_entity.pdbx_description
1 polymer ?
#
loop_
_entity_poly.entity_id
_entity_poly.type
_entity_poly.pdbx_seq_one_letter_code
_entity_poly.pdbx_strand_id
1 'polypeptide(L)'
;MSDTDTARLDEIAFHLLTAQRASRGIRRLANAAVEIGEPVDAAGVSAVLEEFRAAYREVHAVLASGNTEDIVYLAAQLDRT
;
A
#
# COMPACT_ATOMS: atom_id res chain seq x y z
N MET A 1 1.57 -18.18 -16.23
CA MET A 1 1.04 -17.80 -14.90
C MET A 1 -0.25 -18.58 -14.59
N SER A 2 -0.42 -19.11 -13.37
CA SER A 2 -1.64 -19.83 -12.96
C SER A 2 -2.70 -18.88 -12.37
N ASP A 3 -3.97 -19.32 -12.28
CA ASP A 3 -5.06 -18.55 -11.65
C ASP A 3 -4.79 -18.25 -10.16
N THR A 4 -3.99 -19.08 -9.49
CA THR A 4 -3.58 -18.85 -8.09
C THR A 4 -2.51 -17.78 -8.00
N ASP A 5 -1.60 -17.70 -8.98
CA ASP A 5 -0.56 -16.66 -9.02
C ASP A 5 -1.17 -15.28 -9.28
N THR A 6 -2.16 -15.19 -10.19
CA THR A 6 -2.86 -13.93 -10.46
C THR A 6 -3.66 -13.45 -9.25
N ALA A 7 -4.39 -14.33 -8.57
CA ALA A 7 -5.15 -13.98 -7.36
C ALA A 7 -4.25 -13.42 -6.26
N ARG A 8 -3.06 -14.02 -6.08
CA ARG A 8 -2.05 -13.51 -5.14
C ARG A 8 -1.54 -12.13 -5.54
N LEU A 9 -1.23 -11.89 -6.82
CA LEU A 9 -0.75 -10.59 -7.28
C LEU A 9 -1.82 -9.50 -7.17
N ASP A 10 -3.08 -9.85 -7.39
CA ASP A 10 -4.22 -8.95 -7.18
C ASP A 10 -4.38 -8.57 -5.70
N GLU A 11 -4.20 -9.53 -4.78
CA GLU A 11 -4.20 -9.27 -3.34
C GLU A 11 -3.07 -8.32 -2.92
N ILE A 12 -1.86 -8.54 -3.42
CA ILE A 12 -0.70 -7.66 -3.18
C ILE A 12 -0.99 -6.23 -3.68
N ALA A 13 -1.55 -6.11 -4.89
CA ALA A 13 -1.94 -4.81 -5.44
C ALA A 13 -3.00 -4.13 -4.56
N PHE A 14 -4.02 -4.88 -4.14
CA PHE A 14 -5.08 -4.40 -3.27
C PHE A 14 -4.55 -3.89 -1.92
N HIS A 15 -3.64 -4.62 -1.28
CA HIS A 15 -3.01 -4.21 -0.02
C HIS A 15 -2.25 -2.89 -0.17
N LEU A 16 -1.41 -2.77 -1.21
CA LEU A 16 -0.64 -1.54 -1.42
C LEU A 16 -1.56 -0.34 -1.68
N LEU A 17 -2.56 -0.48 -2.54
CA LEU A 17 -3.49 0.61 -2.88
C LEU A 17 -4.33 1.04 -1.67
N THR A 18 -4.78 0.08 -0.87
CA THR A 18 -5.52 0.34 0.37
C THR A 18 -4.65 1.11 1.36
N ALA A 19 -3.42 0.64 1.61
CA ALA A 19 -2.50 1.29 2.54
C ALA A 19 -2.07 2.69 2.06
N GLN A 20 -1.92 2.90 0.74
CA GLN A 20 -1.68 4.23 0.16
C GLN A 20 -2.86 5.17 0.39
N ARG A 21 -4.10 4.68 0.26
CA ARG A 21 -5.30 5.49 0.51
C ARG A 21 -5.40 5.86 1.99
N ALA A 22 -5.18 4.91 2.89
CA ALA A 22 -5.14 5.15 4.34
C ALA A 22 -4.06 6.18 4.71
N SER A 23 -2.84 6.03 4.18
CA SER A 23 -1.73 6.96 4.40
C SER A 23 -2.06 8.38 3.94
N ARG A 24 -2.72 8.53 2.77
CA ARG A 24 -3.20 9.83 2.29
C ARG A 24 -4.28 10.42 3.20
N GLY A 25 -5.20 9.59 3.70
CA GLY A 25 -6.25 10.00 4.63
C GLY A 25 -5.68 10.53 5.93
N ILE A 26 -4.77 9.77 6.56
CA ILE A 26 -4.12 10.16 7.80
C ILE A 26 -3.31 11.44 7.66
N ARG A 27 -2.59 11.63 6.55
CA ARG A 27 -1.87 12.89 6.32
C ARG A 27 -2.83 14.08 6.31
N ARG A 28 -4.01 13.96 5.68
CA ARG A 28 -5.02 15.03 5.68
C ARG A 28 -5.55 15.30 7.08
N LEU A 29 -5.86 14.25 7.84
CA LEU A 29 -6.36 14.38 9.22
C LEU A 29 -5.31 15.00 10.15
N ALA A 30 -4.06 14.56 10.05
CA ALA A 30 -2.95 15.12 10.83
C ALA A 30 -2.74 16.61 10.51
N ASN A 31 -2.78 16.99 9.23
CA ASN A 31 -2.69 18.40 8.84
C ASN A 31 -3.86 19.22 9.41
N ALA A 32 -5.08 18.71 9.30
CA ALA A 32 -6.26 19.37 9.86
C ALA A 32 -6.17 19.54 11.38
N ALA A 33 -5.71 18.52 12.11
CA ALA A 33 -5.50 18.58 13.56
C ALA A 33 -4.50 19.70 13.93
N VAL A 34 -3.39 19.79 13.20
CA VAL A 34 -2.40 20.87 13.38
C VAL A 34 -3.01 22.25 13.12
N GLU A 35 -3.82 22.40 12.07
CA GLU A 35 -4.48 23.67 11.73
C GLU A 35 -5.44 24.17 12.83
N ILE A 36 -6.12 23.25 13.52
CA ILE A 36 -7.09 23.58 14.58
C ILE A 36 -6.48 23.53 16.00
N GLY A 37 -5.19 23.23 16.13
CA GLY A 37 -4.50 23.12 17.42
C GLY A 37 -4.84 21.87 18.24
N GLU A 38 -5.40 20.85 17.60
CA GLU A 38 -5.71 19.56 18.22
C GLU A 38 -4.49 18.62 18.12
N PRO A 39 -4.30 17.70 19.09
CA PRO A 39 -3.22 16.74 19.05
C PRO A 39 -3.42 15.73 17.91
N VAL A 40 -2.31 15.33 17.29
CA VAL A 40 -2.30 14.24 16.29
C VAL A 40 -2.25 12.89 17.01
N ASP A 41 -3.13 11.96 16.62
CA ASP A 41 -3.07 10.57 17.08
C ASP A 41 -1.85 9.84 16.50
N ALA A 42 -0.74 9.89 17.23
CA ALA A 42 0.52 9.28 16.84
C ALA A 42 0.45 7.74 16.74
N ALA A 43 -0.42 7.10 17.51
CA ALA A 43 -0.57 5.65 17.49
C ALA A 43 -1.27 5.19 16.21
N GLY A 44 -2.39 5.84 15.85
CA GLY A 44 -3.09 5.59 14.60
C GLY A 44 -2.24 5.89 13.37
N VAL A 45 -1.46 6.99 13.40
CA VAL A 45 -0.49 7.31 12.33
C VAL A 45 0.54 6.19 12.17
N SER A 46 1.10 5.71 13.27
CA SER A 46 2.14 4.66 13.24
C SER A 46 1.59 3.35 12.68
N ALA A 47 0.39 2.93 13.09
CA ALA A 47 -0.24 1.70 12.61
C ALA A 47 -0.41 1.70 11.08
N VAL A 48 -0.89 2.79 10.50
CA VAL A 48 -1.06 2.87 9.03
C VAL A 48 0.27 2.95 8.30
N LEU A 49 1.29 3.60 8.88
CA LEU A 49 2.63 3.58 8.30
C LEU A 49 3.24 2.16 8.31
N GLU A 50 2.95 1.37 9.34
CA GLU A 50 3.37 -0.04 9.41
C GLU A 50 2.66 -0.90 8.38
N GLU A 51 1.35 -0.75 8.20
CA GLU A 51 0.58 -1.41 7.15
C GLU A 51 1.12 -1.06 5.75
N PHE A 52 1.40 0.22 5.50
CA PHE A 52 1.99 0.65 4.24
C PHE A 52 3.36 0.03 3.99
N ARG A 53 4.21 -0.04 5.02
CA ARG A 53 5.52 -0.72 4.92
C ARG A 53 5.37 -2.22 4.67
N ALA A 54 4.37 -2.87 5.27
CA ALA A 54 4.10 -4.29 5.05
C ALA A 54 3.70 -4.56 3.59
N ALA A 55 2.72 -3.81 3.07
CA ALA A 55 2.29 -3.93 1.68
C ALA A 55 3.44 -3.63 0.69
N TYR A 56 4.29 -2.64 1.00
CA TYR A 56 5.47 -2.37 0.18
C TYR A 56 6.45 -3.55 0.15
N ARG A 57 6.64 -4.26 1.27
CA ARG A 57 7.50 -5.46 1.31
C ARG A 57 6.96 -6.59 0.44
N GLU A 58 5.64 -6.74 0.34
CA GLU A 58 5.01 -7.73 -0.54
C GLU A 58 5.31 -7.44 -2.01
N VAL A 59 5.13 -6.18 -2.44
CA VAL A 59 5.49 -5.75 -3.80
C VAL A 59 6.99 -5.92 -4.04
N HIS A 60 7.83 -5.49 -3.10
CA HIS A 60 9.27 -5.66 -3.22
C HIS A 60 9.68 -7.12 -3.37
N ALA A 61 9.01 -8.05 -2.68
CA ALA A 61 9.28 -9.48 -2.84
C ALA A 61 9.00 -9.97 -4.26
N VAL A 62 7.94 -9.48 -4.91
CA VAL A 62 7.64 -9.77 -6.33
C VAL A 62 8.75 -9.21 -7.23
N LEU A 63 9.13 -7.95 -7.04
CA LEU A 63 10.21 -7.33 -7.82
C LEU A 63 11.56 -8.06 -7.64
N ALA A 64 11.88 -8.44 -6.41
CA ALA A 64 13.12 -9.14 -6.08
C ALA A 64 13.18 -10.57 -6.61
N SER A 65 12.03 -11.19 -6.89
CA SER A 65 11.98 -12.51 -7.53
C SER A 65 12.53 -12.48 -8.97
N GLY A 66 12.48 -11.31 -9.63
CA GLY A 66 12.93 -11.13 -11.00
C GLY A 66 12.01 -11.74 -12.06
N ASN A 67 10.85 -12.30 -11.68
CA ASN A 67 9.89 -12.84 -12.65
C ASN A 67 9.23 -11.70 -13.43
N THR A 68 9.58 -11.57 -14.71
CA THR A 68 9.10 -10.48 -15.56
C THR A 68 7.58 -10.53 -15.78
N GLU A 69 6.97 -11.72 -15.87
CA GLU A 69 5.52 -11.85 -16.03
C GLU A 69 4.78 -11.27 -14.81
N ASP A 70 5.19 -11.67 -13.61
CA ASP A 70 4.59 -11.20 -12.36
C ASP A 70 4.77 -9.69 -12.17
N ILE A 71 5.96 -9.17 -12.51
CA ILE A 71 6.27 -7.74 -12.43
C ILE A 71 5.37 -6.93 -13.37
N VAL A 72 5.25 -7.37 -14.63
CA VAL A 72 4.40 -6.67 -15.62
C VAL A 72 2.94 -6.75 -15.22
N TYR A 73 2.47 -7.91 -14.75
CA TYR A 73 1.10 -8.07 -14.29
C TYR A 73 0.80 -7.18 -13.09
N LEU A 74 1.65 -7.21 -12.07
CA LEU A 74 1.51 -6.38 -10.87
C LEU A 74 1.54 -4.89 -11.22
N ALA A 75 2.46 -4.46 -12.08
CA ALA A 75 2.52 -3.08 -12.56
C ALA A 75 1.21 -2.66 -13.26
N ALA A 76 0.65 -3.53 -14.11
CA ALA A 76 -0.62 -3.28 -14.78
C ALA A 76 -1.83 -3.24 -13.84
N GLN A 77 -1.78 -3.87 -12.67
CA GLN A 77 -2.82 -3.72 -11.65
C GLN A 77 -2.67 -2.42 -10.86
N LEU A 78 -1.44 -2.03 -10.54
CA LEU A 78 -1.16 -0.78 -9.83
C LEU A 78 -1.43 0.47 -10.68
N ASP A 79 -1.36 0.38 -12.02
CA ASP A 79 -1.64 1.49 -12.94
C ASP A 79 -3.14 1.74 -13.18
N ARG A 80 -4.02 0.78 -12.82
CA ARG A 80 -5.47 0.91 -13.03
C ARG A 80 -6.17 1.87 -12.06
N THR A 81 -5.46 2.54 -11.17
CA THR A 81 -6.00 3.45 -10.14
C THR A 81 -5.77 4.91 -10.42
#